data_AF-A0A6A2WGK4-F1
#
_entry.id   AF-A0A6A2WGK4-F1
#
_cell.length_a   1.000
_cell.length_b   1.000
_cell.length_c   1.000
_cell.angle_alpha   90.00
_cell.angle_beta   90.00
_cell.angle_gamma   90.00
#
_symmetry.space_group_name_H-M   'P 1'
#
loop_
_entity.id
_entity.type
_entity.pdbx_description
1 polymer ?
#
loop_
_entity_poly.entity_id
_entity_poly.type
_entity_poly.pdbx_seq_one_letter_code
_entity_poly.pdbx_strand_id
1 'polypeptide(L)'
;MPHTRFEPTQPVVERIARALHHPLFLLHRSDSIFFILGATGNVYTVMLSSTPTCTCPDRTTSCKHILFVLIRALGVSVDDTCLRRRTLQPCQLSCLLGTPMSPEALAEVSLRERFHQLFSKRKKHGGSGDVKENEEGTMCFVCLEEMEKGDKVATCSTCWNLIHEECLMRWKRSRGRRSANCVICRAR
;
A
#
# COMPACT_ATOMS: atom_id res chain seq x y z
N MET A 1 -9.95 -9.21 40.92
CA MET A 1 -10.62 -8.59 39.75
C MET A 1 -10.04 -9.22 38.50
N PRO A 2 -10.80 -10.04 37.76
CA PRO A 2 -10.25 -10.83 36.67
C PRO A 2 -10.00 -9.92 35.45
N HIS A 3 -8.77 -9.93 34.97
CA HIS A 3 -8.42 -9.35 33.68
C HIS A 3 -9.15 -10.14 32.59
N THR A 4 -10.20 -9.56 32.03
CA THR A 4 -10.88 -10.07 30.83
C THR A 4 -9.87 -10.00 29.69
N ARG A 5 -9.15 -11.10 29.48
CA ARG A 5 -8.39 -11.36 28.26
C ARG A 5 -9.40 -11.37 27.13
N PHE A 6 -9.48 -10.26 26.39
CA PHE A 6 -10.23 -10.19 25.14
C PHE A 6 -9.57 -11.16 24.18
N GLU A 7 -10.14 -12.37 24.07
CA GLU A 7 -9.70 -13.32 23.08
C GLU A 7 -9.86 -12.69 21.68
N PRO A 8 -8.78 -12.61 20.91
CA PRO A 8 -8.84 -12.16 19.54
C PRO A 8 -9.82 -13.03 18.74
N THR A 9 -10.66 -12.42 17.90
CA THR A 9 -11.32 -13.21 16.85
C THR A 9 -10.23 -13.85 15.99
N GLN A 10 -10.35 -15.16 15.71
CA GLN A 10 -9.40 -15.94 14.88
C GLN A 10 -8.86 -15.19 13.65
N PRO A 11 -9.66 -14.40 12.91
CA PRO A 11 -9.18 -13.68 11.74
C PRO A 11 -8.13 -12.59 12.04
N VAL A 12 -8.12 -11.97 13.22
CA VAL A 12 -7.12 -10.95 13.58
C VAL A 12 -5.78 -11.59 13.91
N VAL A 13 -5.79 -12.73 14.62
CA VAL A 13 -4.58 -13.49 14.97
C VAL A 13 -3.84 -13.94 13.73
N GLU A 14 -4.56 -14.51 12.76
CA GLU A 14 -3.97 -14.94 11.50
C GLU A 14 -3.32 -13.78 10.72
N ARG A 15 -3.93 -12.59 10.77
CA ARG A 15 -3.38 -11.39 10.11
C ARG A 15 -2.11 -10.90 10.80
N ILE A 16 -2.07 -10.93 12.12
CA ILE A 16 -0.86 -10.63 12.91
C ILE A 16 0.23 -11.64 12.58
N ALA A 17 -0.09 -12.94 12.59
CA ALA A 17 0.85 -14.00 12.22
C ALA A 17 1.43 -13.80 10.81
N ARG A 18 0.59 -13.44 9.83
CA ARG A 18 1.05 -13.12 8.47
C ARG A 18 1.95 -11.89 8.42
N ALA A 19 1.68 -10.86 9.22
CA ALA A 19 2.51 -9.67 9.30
C ALA A 19 3.91 -9.95 9.89
N LEU A 20 3.97 -10.88 10.86
CA LEU A 20 5.20 -11.32 11.52
C LEU A 20 6.05 -12.23 10.63
N HIS A 21 5.42 -13.22 9.99
CA HIS A 21 6.16 -14.32 9.36
C HIS A 21 6.30 -14.22 7.85
N HIS A 22 5.44 -13.49 7.13
CA HIS A 22 5.61 -13.35 5.69
C HIS A 22 6.81 -12.45 5.38
N PRO A 23 7.49 -12.69 4.24
CA PRO A 23 8.59 -11.84 3.78
C PRO A 23 8.05 -10.49 3.30
N LEU A 24 7.85 -9.59 4.26
CA LEU A 24 7.45 -8.20 4.08
C LEU A 24 8.62 -7.31 4.48
N PHE A 25 8.90 -6.29 3.68
CA PHE A 25 10.03 -5.38 3.89
C PHE A 25 9.64 -3.95 3.57
N LEU A 26 10.17 -3.01 4.35
CA LEU A 26 9.99 -1.58 4.16
C LEU A 26 11.05 -1.06 3.19
N LEU A 27 10.60 -0.52 2.05
CA LEU A 27 11.46 0.06 1.03
C LEU A 27 11.78 1.52 1.33
N HIS A 28 10.75 2.28 1.69
CA HIS A 28 10.86 3.73 1.92
C HIS A 28 9.76 4.21 2.85
N ARG A 29 10.04 5.30 3.57
CA ARG A 29 9.09 6.06 4.36
C ARG A 29 9.20 7.53 4.02
N SER A 30 8.05 8.15 3.73
CA SER A 30 7.90 9.60 3.57
C SER A 30 6.84 10.06 4.56
N ASP A 31 7.27 10.62 5.69
CA ASP A 31 6.40 11.04 6.80
C ASP A 31 5.49 9.92 7.32
N SER A 32 4.21 9.96 6.93
CA SER A 32 3.16 9.01 7.27
C SER A 32 2.89 7.95 6.19
N ILE A 33 3.62 8.00 5.07
CA ILE A 33 3.49 7.09 3.93
C ILE A 33 4.63 6.07 3.97
N PHE A 34 4.27 4.79 3.91
CA PHE A 34 5.18 3.64 3.98
C PHE A 34 5.05 2.79 2.72
N PHE A 35 6.18 2.51 2.06
CA PHE A 35 6.25 1.69 0.86
C PHE A 35 6.77 0.30 1.21
N ILE A 36 5.93 -0.72 1.03
CA ILE A 36 6.15 -2.06 1.54
C ILE A 36 6.28 -3.02 0.37
N LEU A 37 7.40 -3.74 0.30
CA LEU A 37 7.56 -4.89 -0.56
C LEU A 37 6.79 -6.08 0.03
N GLY A 38 5.80 -6.56 -0.72
CA GLY A 38 5.02 -7.73 -0.38
C GLY A 38 5.71 -9.04 -0.75
N ALA A 39 5.24 -10.15 -0.17
CA ALA A 39 5.79 -11.49 -0.41
C ALA A 39 5.77 -11.96 -1.87
N THR A 40 4.94 -11.36 -2.72
CA THR A 40 4.85 -11.67 -4.16
C THR A 40 5.67 -10.69 -5.03
N GLY A 41 6.51 -9.85 -4.42
CA GLY A 41 7.30 -8.83 -5.12
C GLY A 41 6.54 -7.54 -5.47
N ASN A 42 5.25 -7.45 -5.15
CA ASN A 42 4.46 -6.23 -5.36
C ASN A 42 4.75 -5.18 -4.29
N VAL A 43 4.76 -3.90 -4.67
CA VAL A 43 4.86 -2.80 -3.70
C VAL A 43 3.46 -2.32 -3.32
N TYR A 44 3.22 -2.25 -2.01
CA TYR A 44 2.00 -1.70 -1.42
C TYR A 44 2.31 -0.45 -0.63
N THR A 45 1.41 0.53 -0.68
CA THR A 45 1.55 1.77 0.07
C THR A 45 0.60 1.72 1.26
N VAL A 46 1.14 1.97 2.46
CA VAL A 46 0.37 2.17 3.68
C VAL A 46 0.45 3.63 4.08
N MET A 47 -0.70 4.25 4.32
CA MET A 47 -0.78 5.60 4.85
C MET A 47 -1.28 5.52 6.30
N LEU A 48 -0.44 5.93 7.25
CA LEU A 48 -0.83 6.05 8.64
C LEU A 48 -1.58 7.36 8.85
N SER A 49 -2.83 7.24 9.27
CA SER A 49 -3.68 8.35 9.68
C SER A 49 -4.57 7.88 10.83
N SER A 50 -5.52 8.71 11.27
CA SER A 50 -6.53 8.28 12.25
C SER A 50 -7.26 7.01 11.80
N THR A 51 -7.38 6.76 10.50
CA THR A 51 -7.83 5.47 9.94
C THR A 51 -6.79 4.99 8.92
N PRO A 52 -5.88 4.08 9.30
CA PRO A 52 -4.84 3.59 8.39
C PRO A 52 -5.42 2.98 7.12
N THR A 53 -4.78 3.25 5.98
CA THR A 53 -5.19 2.70 4.68
C THR A 53 -4.04 1.96 4.01
N CYS A 54 -4.38 1.02 3.13
CA CYS A 54 -3.41 0.27 2.35
C CYS A 54 -3.93 0.04 0.92
N THR A 55 -3.03 0.10 -0.06
CA THR A 55 -3.36 -0.16 -1.48
C THR A 55 -3.50 -1.65 -1.82
N CYS A 56 -3.33 -2.55 -0.85
CA CYS A 56 -3.45 -3.98 -1.09
C CYS A 56 -4.90 -4.41 -1.34
N PRO A 57 -5.13 -5.57 -2.00
CA PRO A 57 -6.49 -6.02 -2.33
C PRO A 57 -7.31 -6.49 -1.11
N ASP A 58 -6.69 -6.59 0.07
CA ASP A 58 -7.38 -6.93 1.31
C ASP A 58 -8.17 -5.71 1.82
N ARG A 59 -9.50 -5.82 1.80
CA ARG A 59 -10.44 -4.75 2.21
C ARG A 59 -10.64 -4.66 3.72
N THR A 60 -9.89 -5.43 4.50
CA THR A 60 -9.96 -5.33 5.94
C THR A 60 -9.23 -4.10 6.47
N THR A 61 -9.70 -3.62 7.60
CA THR A 61 -9.26 -2.37 8.22
C THR A 61 -7.81 -2.41 8.67
N SER A 62 -7.33 -3.61 8.99
CA SER A 62 -5.96 -3.86 9.44
C SER A 62 -5.42 -5.05 8.67
N CYS A 63 -5.15 -4.86 7.37
CA CYS A 63 -4.50 -5.88 6.56
C CYS A 63 -3.09 -6.18 7.12
N LYS A 64 -2.49 -7.29 6.68
CA LYS A 64 -1.14 -7.67 7.14
C LYS A 64 -0.07 -6.59 6.88
N HIS A 65 -0.24 -5.73 5.89
CA HIS A 65 0.72 -4.66 5.58
C HIS A 65 0.63 -3.50 6.58
N ILE A 66 -0.59 -3.14 7.01
CA ILE A 66 -0.79 -2.15 8.08
C ILE A 66 -0.20 -2.70 9.39
N LEU A 67 -0.49 -3.97 9.70
CA LEU A 67 0.05 -4.63 10.88
C LEU A 67 1.58 -4.77 10.82
N PHE A 68 2.16 -5.02 9.65
CA PHE A 68 3.61 -5.02 9.44
C PHE A 68 4.22 -3.66 9.79
N VAL A 69 3.62 -2.56 9.35
CA VAL A 69 4.11 -1.22 9.69
C VAL A 69 4.04 -0.99 11.20
N LEU A 70 2.90 -1.27 11.83
CA LEU A 70 2.74 -1.05 13.26
C LEU A 70 3.72 -1.92 14.08
N ILE A 71 3.77 -3.22 13.81
CA ILE A 71 4.52 -4.18 14.62
C ILE A 71 6.01 -4.15 14.29
N ARG A 72 6.37 -4.39 13.03
CA ARG A 72 7.76 -4.57 12.62
C ARG A 72 8.44 -3.23 12.34
N ALA A 73 7.80 -2.31 11.64
CA ALA A 73 8.46 -1.04 11.29
C ALA A 73 8.48 -0.04 12.46
N LEU A 74 7.42 0.01 13.28
CA LEU A 74 7.26 0.97 14.38
C LEU A 74 7.32 0.35 15.78
N GLY A 75 7.54 -0.95 15.90
CA GLY A 75 7.79 -1.61 17.19
C GLY A 75 6.58 -1.72 18.12
N VAL A 76 5.35 -1.62 17.61
CA VAL A 76 4.14 -1.83 18.41
C VAL A 76 4.05 -3.29 18.86
N SER A 77 3.82 -3.50 20.16
CA SER A 77 3.64 -4.84 20.71
C SER A 77 2.46 -5.56 20.08
N VAL A 78 2.61 -6.87 19.82
CA VAL A 78 1.55 -7.75 19.29
C VAL A 78 0.33 -7.84 20.22
N ASP A 79 0.51 -7.54 21.51
CA ASP A 79 -0.54 -7.52 22.52
C ASP A 79 -1.25 -6.17 22.63
N ASP A 80 -0.76 -5.14 21.92
CA ASP A 80 -1.34 -3.81 21.98
C ASP A 80 -2.75 -3.78 21.37
N THR A 81 -3.69 -3.20 22.11
CA THR A 81 -5.08 -3.09 21.68
C THR A 81 -5.27 -2.29 20.40
N CYS A 82 -4.34 -1.39 20.05
CA CYS A 82 -4.43 -0.55 18.86
C CYS A 82 -4.39 -1.35 17.55
N LEU A 83 -3.74 -2.52 17.54
CA LEU A 83 -3.72 -3.43 16.38
C LEU A 83 -5.12 -3.96 16.03
N ARG A 84 -6.02 -3.96 17.01
CA ARG A 84 -7.41 -4.44 16.89
C ARG A 84 -8.39 -3.30 16.58
N ARG A 85 -7.97 -2.05 16.77
CA ARG A 85 -8.81 -0.88 16.54
C ARG A 85 -8.76 -0.50 15.05
N ARG A 86 -9.90 -0.08 14.51
CA ARG A 86 -9.98 0.52 13.17
C ARG A 86 -9.35 1.92 13.15
N THR A 87 -9.38 2.60 14.30
CA THR A 87 -8.94 3.99 14.43
C THR A 87 -7.81 4.13 15.45
N LEU A 88 -6.84 4.99 15.10
CA LEU A 88 -5.76 5.40 15.98
C LEU A 88 -6.13 6.72 16.65
N GLN A 89 -5.83 6.84 17.95
CA GLN A 89 -6.00 8.10 18.66
C GLN A 89 -4.98 9.13 18.15
N PRO A 90 -5.31 10.43 18.09
CA PRO A 90 -4.39 11.45 17.57
C PRO A 90 -3.04 11.49 18.29
N CYS A 91 -3.03 11.38 19.62
CA CYS A 91 -1.81 11.31 20.41
C CYS A 91 -0.95 10.08 20.04
N GLN A 92 -1.59 8.93 19.91
CA GLN A 92 -0.94 7.68 19.51
C GLN A 92 -0.36 7.77 18.10
N LEU A 93 -1.11 8.33 17.14
CA LEU A 93 -0.65 8.55 15.78
C LEU A 93 0.59 9.45 15.76
N SER A 94 0.58 10.55 16.52
CA SER A 94 1.73 11.44 16.64
C SER A 94 2.95 10.73 17.20
N CYS A 95 2.79 9.93 18.26
CA CYS A 95 3.87 9.12 18.83
C CYS A 95 4.42 8.10 17.81
N LEU A 96 3.55 7.40 17.10
CA LEU A 96 3.94 6.43 16.06
C LEU A 96 4.72 7.08 14.91
N LEU A 97 4.28 8.26 14.46
CA LEU A 97 4.98 9.02 13.42
C LEU A 97 6.30 9.61 13.93
N GLY A 98 6.44 9.87 15.23
CA GLY A 98 7.73 10.25 15.83
C GLY A 98 8.71 9.09 16.05
N THR A 99 8.25 7.84 15.93
CA THR A 99 9.07 6.66 16.23
C THR A 99 10.06 6.37 15.09
N PRO A 100 11.34 6.11 15.40
CA PRO A 100 12.32 5.69 14.40
C PRO A 100 11.96 4.31 13.83
N MET A 101 12.30 4.07 12.56
CA MET A 101 12.01 2.78 11.93
C MET A 101 12.96 1.70 12.45
N SER A 102 12.43 0.53 12.77
CA SER A 102 13.25 -0.64 13.08
C SER A 102 14.09 -1.06 11.86
N PRO A 103 15.41 -1.29 12.03
CA PRO A 103 16.29 -1.77 10.96
C PRO A 103 15.86 -3.13 10.39
N GLU A 104 15.29 -4.01 11.22
CA GLU A 104 14.88 -5.37 10.88
C GLU A 104 13.66 -5.41 9.95
N ALA A 105 12.92 -4.31 9.88
CA ALA A 105 11.81 -4.15 8.95
C ALA A 105 12.29 -3.70 7.56
N LEU A 106 13.49 -3.13 7.43
CA LEU A 106 13.97 -2.55 6.18
C LEU A 106 14.33 -3.63 5.17
N ALA A 107 14.05 -3.35 3.89
CA ALA A 107 14.58 -4.15 2.80
C ALA A 107 16.09 -3.97 2.68
N GLU A 108 16.74 -4.89 1.96
CA GLU A 108 18.15 -4.76 1.59
C GLU A 108 18.45 -3.40 0.96
N VAL A 109 19.66 -2.89 1.23
CA VAL A 109 20.12 -1.57 0.78
C VAL A 109 19.93 -1.42 -0.73
N SER A 110 20.34 -2.41 -1.52
CA SER A 110 20.24 -2.37 -2.99
C SER A 110 18.79 -2.29 -3.50
N LEU A 111 17.84 -2.94 -2.83
CA LEU A 111 16.42 -2.84 -3.20
C LEU A 111 15.86 -1.45 -2.89
N ARG A 112 16.25 -0.87 -1.75
CA ARG A 112 15.86 0.49 -1.36
C ARG A 112 16.44 1.52 -2.33
N GLU A 113 17.71 1.41 -2.67
CA GLU A 113 18.37 2.30 -3.64
C GLU A 113 17.69 2.24 -5.01
N ARG A 114 17.43 1.04 -5.53
CA ARG A 114 16.68 0.86 -6.79
C ARG A 114 15.29 1.48 -6.71
N PHE A 115 14.57 1.26 -5.61
CA PHE A 115 13.27 1.88 -5.40
C PHE A 115 13.37 3.42 -5.38
N HIS A 116 14.36 3.97 -4.68
CA HIS A 116 14.61 5.41 -4.61
C HIS A 116 14.95 6.05 -5.96
N GLN A 117 15.73 5.37 -6.79
CA GLN A 117 16.04 5.84 -8.14
C GLN A 117 14.78 5.95 -9.00
N LEU A 118 13.93 4.91 -8.99
CA LEU A 118 12.66 4.90 -9.73
C LEU A 118 11.65 5.90 -9.15
N PHE A 119 11.57 6.01 -7.83
CA PHE A 119 10.67 6.92 -7.13
C PHE A 119 11.06 8.40 -7.35
N SER A 120 12.35 8.72 -7.33
CA SER A 120 12.85 10.07 -7.55
C SER A 120 12.63 10.55 -8.98
N LYS A 121 12.76 9.65 -9.97
CA LYS A 121 12.39 9.95 -11.37
C LYS A 121 10.92 10.37 -11.49
N ARG A 122 10.01 9.68 -10.77
CA ARG A 122 8.59 10.06 -10.71
C ARG A 122 8.33 11.38 -9.98
N LYS A 123 9.06 11.68 -8.90
CA LYS A 123 8.88 12.92 -8.12
C LYS A 123 9.37 14.17 -8.85
N LYS A 124 10.43 14.06 -9.67
CA LYS A 124 10.91 15.18 -10.51
C LYS A 124 9.90 15.63 -11.58
N HIS A 125 8.92 14.81 -11.89
CA HIS A 125 7.82 15.14 -12.79
C HIS A 125 6.57 15.70 -12.07
N GLY A 126 6.64 15.94 -10.75
CA GLY A 126 5.47 16.29 -9.93
C GLY A 126 5.61 17.55 -9.04
N GLY A 127 6.56 18.44 -9.28
CA GLY A 127 6.81 19.63 -8.42
C GLY A 127 6.97 20.93 -9.21
N SER A 128 5.86 21.68 -9.32
CA SER A 128 5.66 23.10 -9.66
C SER A 128 6.82 23.91 -10.30
N GLY A 129 6.58 24.36 -11.54
CA GLY A 129 7.06 25.64 -12.06
C GLY A 129 8.09 25.61 -13.18
N ASP A 130 7.71 25.15 -14.38
CA ASP A 130 7.72 25.94 -15.62
C ASP A 130 7.10 25.08 -16.74
N VAL A 131 6.45 25.73 -17.69
CA VAL A 131 5.76 25.07 -18.80
C VAL A 131 6.80 24.46 -19.74
N LYS A 132 7.07 23.17 -19.57
CA LYS A 132 7.52 22.29 -20.64
C LYS A 132 6.85 20.94 -20.46
N GLU A 133 5.86 20.69 -21.31
CA GLU A 133 5.40 19.33 -21.62
C GLU A 133 6.61 18.43 -21.84
N ASN A 134 6.88 17.58 -20.86
CA ASN A 134 7.53 16.31 -21.10
C ASN A 134 6.81 15.27 -20.25
N GLU A 135 5.98 14.50 -20.94
CA GLU A 135 5.05 13.56 -20.37
C GLU A 135 5.76 12.24 -20.09
N GLU A 136 6.35 12.11 -18.91
CA GLU A 136 6.87 10.82 -18.49
C GLU A 136 5.75 9.98 -17.85
N GLY A 137 4.94 9.40 -18.76
CA GLY A 137 4.46 8.02 -18.74
C GLY A 137 3.74 7.54 -17.48
N THR A 138 2.41 7.67 -17.47
CA THR A 138 1.62 6.82 -16.58
C THR A 138 1.67 5.39 -17.12
N MET A 139 2.31 4.43 -16.44
CA MET A 139 2.39 3.05 -16.96
C MET A 139 1.06 2.29 -16.79
N CYS A 140 0.59 1.63 -17.84
CA CYS A 140 -0.57 0.75 -17.79
C CYS A 140 -0.20 -0.59 -17.15
N PHE A 141 -0.81 -0.93 -16.02
CA PHE A 141 -0.53 -2.19 -15.30
C PHE A 141 -1.01 -3.47 -16.02
N VAL A 142 -1.68 -3.34 -17.16
CA VAL A 142 -2.16 -4.49 -17.94
C VAL A 142 -1.19 -4.84 -19.07
N CYS A 143 -0.73 -3.85 -19.85
CA CYS A 143 0.24 -4.07 -20.93
C CYS A 143 1.68 -3.70 -20.56
N LEU A 144 1.89 -3.01 -19.44
CA LEU A 144 3.18 -2.49 -18.97
C LEU A 144 3.79 -1.45 -19.93
N GLU A 145 2.96 -0.81 -20.75
CA GLU A 145 3.36 0.28 -21.66
C GLU A 145 3.10 1.65 -21.01
N GLU A 146 3.89 2.65 -21.41
CA GLU A 146 3.73 4.04 -20.98
C GLU A 146 2.49 4.66 -21.64
N MET A 147 1.75 5.49 -20.90
CA MET A 147 0.62 6.26 -21.44
C MET A 147 1.11 7.61 -21.96
N GLU A 148 0.72 7.94 -23.19
CA GLU A 148 1.06 9.19 -23.90
C GLU A 148 -0.08 10.22 -23.86
N LYS A 149 0.16 11.51 -24.18
CA LYS A 149 -0.95 12.47 -24.38
C LYS A 149 -1.90 11.96 -25.45
N GLY A 150 -3.15 11.77 -25.05
CA GLY A 150 -4.21 11.35 -25.96
C GLY A 150 -4.65 9.90 -25.76
N ASP A 151 -3.93 9.13 -24.94
CA ASP A 151 -4.40 7.82 -24.52
C ASP A 151 -5.68 7.95 -23.68
N LYS A 152 -6.68 7.14 -24.06
CA LYS A 152 -7.89 7.01 -23.25
C LYS A 152 -7.56 6.16 -22.03
N VAL A 153 -7.62 6.77 -20.85
CA VAL A 153 -7.31 6.13 -19.58
C VAL A 153 -8.56 5.93 -18.74
N ALA A 154 -8.66 4.76 -18.12
CA ALA A 154 -9.65 4.42 -17.13
C ALA A 154 -9.01 4.36 -15.76
N THR A 155 -9.66 4.98 -14.77
CA THR A 155 -9.18 5.00 -13.39
C THR A 155 -10.17 4.27 -12.50
N CYS A 156 -9.68 3.43 -11.59
CA CYS A 156 -10.54 2.84 -10.58
C CYS A 156 -10.80 3.83 -9.43
N SER A 157 -12.06 4.06 -9.07
CA SER A 157 -12.45 4.92 -7.93
C SER A 157 -11.97 4.41 -6.57
N THR A 158 -11.59 3.14 -6.48
CA THR A 158 -11.12 2.51 -5.22
C THR A 158 -9.60 2.50 -5.11
N CYS A 159 -8.90 1.96 -6.12
CA CYS A 159 -7.44 1.82 -6.07
C CYS A 159 -6.67 2.89 -6.84
N TRP A 160 -7.38 3.81 -7.52
CA TRP A 160 -6.82 4.95 -8.26
C TRP A 160 -5.73 4.60 -9.29
N ASN A 161 -5.64 3.33 -9.67
CA ASN A 161 -4.72 2.89 -10.71
C ASN A 161 -5.27 3.26 -12.08
N LEU A 162 -4.37 3.75 -12.93
CA LEU A 162 -4.64 4.13 -14.32
C LEU A 162 -4.35 2.94 -15.23
N ILE A 163 -5.26 2.69 -16.16
CA ILE A 163 -5.19 1.59 -17.12
C ILE A 163 -5.69 2.13 -18.46
N HIS A 164 -5.10 1.74 -19.59
CA HIS A 164 -5.68 2.08 -20.91
C HIS A 164 -7.12 1.55 -20.99
N GLU A 165 -8.03 2.36 -21.53
CA GLU A 165 -9.43 1.99 -21.70
C GLU A 165 -9.54 0.70 -22.53
N GLU A 166 -8.72 0.55 -23.56
CA GLU A 166 -8.68 -0.67 -24.36
C GLU A 166 -8.18 -1.90 -23.60
N CYS A 167 -7.16 -1.75 -22.75
CA CYS A 167 -6.69 -2.82 -21.86
C CYS A 167 -7.78 -3.24 -20.87
N LEU A 168 -8.50 -2.27 -20.30
CA LEU A 168 -9.65 -2.53 -19.43
C LEU A 168 -10.78 -3.24 -20.20
N MET A 169 -11.06 -2.84 -21.44
CA MET A 169 -12.09 -3.47 -22.28
C MET A 169 -11.72 -4.89 -22.68
N ARG A 170 -10.47 -5.16 -23.08
CA ARG A 170 -9.97 -6.52 -23.35
C ARG A 170 -10.12 -7.41 -22.12
N TRP A 171 -9.77 -6.90 -20.95
CA TRP A 171 -9.97 -7.59 -19.68
C TRP A 171 -11.46 -7.87 -19.38
N LYS A 172 -12.35 -6.90 -19.61
CA LYS A 172 -13.80 -7.11 -19.44
C LYS A 172 -14.32 -8.21 -20.37
N ARG A 173 -13.88 -8.21 -21.64
CA ARG A 173 -14.29 -9.24 -22.62
C ARG A 173 -13.81 -10.64 -22.25
N SER A 174 -12.58 -10.79 -21.74
CA SER A 174 -12.06 -12.10 -21.31
C SER A 174 -12.79 -12.69 -20.09
N ARG A 175 -13.52 -11.87 -19.33
CA ARG A 175 -14.30 -12.29 -18.15
C ARG A 175 -15.75 -12.68 -18.44
N GLY A 176 -16.21 -12.58 -19.69
CA GLY A 176 -17.58 -12.95 -20.10
C GLY A 176 -18.67 -12.11 -19.40
N ARG A 177 -19.79 -12.72 -18.98
CA ARG A 177 -20.92 -12.05 -18.28
C ARG A 177 -20.65 -11.64 -16.82
N ARG A 178 -19.41 -11.77 -16.31
CA ARG A 178 -19.10 -11.38 -14.92
C ARG A 178 -18.89 -9.88 -14.80
N SER A 179 -19.30 -9.30 -13.68
CA SER A 179 -19.33 -7.85 -13.45
C SER A 179 -17.99 -7.17 -13.75
N ALA A 180 -18.07 -5.96 -14.32
CA ALA A 180 -16.97 -5.11 -14.76
C ALA A 180 -16.12 -4.59 -13.59
N ASN A 181 -15.43 -5.50 -12.90
CA ASN A 181 -14.60 -5.18 -11.76
C ASN A 181 -13.19 -4.75 -12.23
N CYS A 182 -12.58 -3.81 -11.50
CA CYS A 182 -11.20 -3.38 -11.69
C CYS A 182 -10.25 -4.58 -11.79
N VAL A 183 -9.41 -4.61 -12.82
CA VAL A 183 -8.40 -5.67 -13.04
C VAL A 183 -7.41 -5.79 -11.88
N ILE A 184 -7.10 -4.67 -11.21
CA ILE A 184 -6.12 -4.61 -10.13
C ILE A 184 -6.74 -4.99 -8.78
N CYS A 185 -7.80 -4.30 -8.36
CA CYS A 185 -8.37 -4.45 -7.01
C CYS A 185 -9.72 -5.20 -6.95
N ARG A 186 -10.29 -5.55 -8.11
CA ARG A 186 -11.60 -6.22 -8.26
C ARG A 186 -12.78 -5.47 -7.63
N ALA A 187 -12.63 -4.17 -7.35
CA ALA A 187 -13.75 -3.28 -7.03
C ALA A 187 -14.64 -3.04 -8.24
N ARG A 188 -15.93 -2.78 -8.02
CA ARG A 188 -16.86 -2.37 -9.08
C ARG A 188 -16.55 -0.94 -9.52
#